data_AF-A0A7H0VIK8-F1
#
_entry.id   AF-A0A7H0VIK8-F1
#
_cell.length_a   1.000
_cell.length_b   1.000
_cell.length_c   1.000
_cell.angle_alpha   90.00
_cell.angle_beta   90.00
_cell.angle_gamma   90.00
#
_symmetry.space_group_name_H-M   'P 1'
#
loop_
_entity.id
_entity.type
_entity.pdbx_description
1 polymer ?
#
loop_
_entity_poly.entity_id
_entity_poly.type
_entity_poly.pdbx_seq_one_letter_code
_entity_poly.pdbx_strand_id
1 'polypeptide(L)'
;MKRLNRTIIIFVVLLMAGAAAVTTLDPSSSSEILANPLYWLVIVAAFFLVIAFMATYEALEAMKKMIKGANGEVAEELIEEEDSWVDDILHKLTDAAPLDREEEVATDHEYDGIRELDNNLPPWWLIGFYLSIVFAVVYILRYHVFQSAPLSEGELKIALVEAEAAKAEYLKTAANLVDESNVVALTDESRIAAGADIFAKNCAVCHAADGGGGVGPNLTDAYWLHGNDIKDVFKTVKYGVPAKGMIAWKDQLGAADIQDVSSYILTLEGTSPANPKEPQGELMSKEAPAATEATDSTASTADSTITAVEVSEEE
;
A
#
# COMPACT_ATOMS: atom_id res chain seq x y z
N MET A 1 4.42 -14.79 47.01
CA MET A 1 4.52 -13.87 45.84
C MET A 1 5.68 -14.20 44.89
N LYS A 2 6.93 -14.48 45.33
CA LYS A 2 8.05 -14.88 44.43
C LYS A 2 7.76 -16.07 43.50
N ARG A 3 7.05 -17.11 43.96
CA ARG A 3 6.69 -18.29 43.13
C ARG A 3 5.62 -17.99 42.07
N LEU A 4 4.71 -17.06 42.36
CA LEU A 4 3.66 -16.61 41.43
C LEU A 4 4.29 -15.84 40.27
N ASN A 5 5.16 -14.87 40.57
CA ASN A 5 5.87 -14.09 39.57
C ASN A 5 6.79 -14.97 38.70
N ARG A 6 7.48 -15.95 39.31
CA ARG A 6 8.34 -16.88 38.56
C ARG A 6 7.56 -17.74 37.57
N THR A 7 6.35 -18.16 37.93
CA THR A 7 5.51 -19.03 37.08
C THR A 7 4.82 -18.24 35.96
N ILE A 8 4.39 -17.00 36.23
CA ILE A 8 3.89 -16.08 35.20
C ILE A 8 5.02 -15.75 34.20
N ILE A 9 6.22 -15.45 34.70
CA ILE A 9 7.39 -15.20 33.84
C ILE A 9 7.73 -16.45 33.01
N ILE A 10 7.73 -17.65 33.60
CA ILE A 10 7.95 -18.91 32.85
C ILE A 10 6.88 -19.12 31.78
N PHE A 11 5.60 -18.83 32.06
CA PHE A 11 4.52 -18.93 31.08
C PHE A 11 4.69 -17.93 29.93
N VAL A 12 5.04 -16.68 30.24
CA VAL A 12 5.30 -15.64 29.23
C VAL A 12 6.54 -15.99 28.39
N VAL A 13 7.60 -16.53 29.00
CA VAL A 13 8.80 -16.99 28.30
C VAL A 13 8.49 -18.20 27.42
N LEU A 14 7.66 -19.15 27.87
CA LEU A 14 7.20 -20.28 27.06
C LEU A 14 6.34 -19.83 25.88
N LEU A 15 5.48 -18.83 26.08
CA LEU A 15 4.64 -18.25 25.03
C LEU A 15 5.49 -17.51 23.99
N MET A 16 6.50 -16.76 24.43
CA MET A 16 7.48 -16.10 23.57
C MET A 16 8.36 -17.11 22.80
N ALA A 17 8.79 -18.19 23.45
CA ALA A 17 9.52 -19.28 22.80
C ALA A 17 8.65 -20.03 21.78
N GLY A 18 7.36 -20.23 22.07
CA GLY A 18 6.38 -20.78 21.12
C GLY A 18 6.18 -19.89 19.91
N ALA A 19 6.04 -18.58 20.12
CA ALA A 19 5.94 -17.60 19.04
C ALA A 19 7.22 -17.57 18.17
N ALA A 20 8.40 -17.64 18.79
CA ALA A 20 9.68 -17.75 18.07
C ALA A 20 9.78 -19.05 17.26
N ALA A 21 9.30 -20.18 17.79
CA ALA A 21 9.27 -21.45 17.05
C ALA A 21 8.39 -21.39 15.79
N VAL A 22 7.27 -20.65 15.83
CA VAL A 22 6.41 -20.44 14.65
C VAL A 22 7.15 -19.69 13.54
N THR A 23 8.08 -18.79 13.88
CA THR A 23 8.91 -18.07 12.88
C THR A 23 9.98 -18.95 12.21
N THR A 24 10.24 -20.14 12.73
CA THR A 24 11.17 -21.12 12.12
C THR A 24 10.50 -22.07 11.14
N LEU A 25 9.17 -22.01 11.02
CA LEU A 25 8.38 -22.77 10.04
C LEU A 25 8.40 -22.09 8.68
N ASP A 26 8.03 -22.84 7.63
CA ASP A 26 7.87 -22.28 6.28
C ASP A 26 6.85 -21.11 6.28
N PRO A 27 7.06 -20.06 5.46
CA PRO A 27 6.17 -18.88 5.41
C PRO A 27 4.69 -19.22 5.15
N SER A 28 4.41 -20.27 4.38
CA SER A 28 3.04 -20.73 4.14
C SER A 28 2.40 -21.25 5.43
N SER A 29 3.11 -22.10 6.17
CA SER A 29 2.62 -22.73 7.40
C SER A 29 2.50 -21.74 8.56
N SER A 30 3.44 -20.80 8.68
CA SER A 30 3.39 -19.76 9.73
C SER A 30 2.21 -18.80 9.54
N SER A 31 1.91 -18.40 8.30
CA SER A 31 0.77 -17.54 7.99
C SER A 31 -0.58 -18.24 8.22
N GLU A 32 -0.70 -19.52 7.91
CA GLU A 32 -1.91 -20.32 8.19
C GLU A 32 -2.19 -20.44 9.70
N ILE A 33 -1.15 -20.62 10.52
CA ILE A 33 -1.29 -20.73 11.98
C ILE A 33 -1.70 -19.37 12.59
N LEU A 34 -1.07 -18.27 12.15
CA LEU A 34 -1.34 -16.94 12.68
C LEU A 34 -2.71 -16.39 12.24
N ALA A 35 -3.16 -16.74 11.04
CA ALA A 35 -4.45 -16.34 10.50
C ALA A 35 -5.64 -17.14 11.09
N ASN A 36 -5.39 -18.29 11.74
CA ASN A 36 -6.44 -19.12 12.29
C ASN A 36 -6.93 -18.59 13.66
N PRO A 37 -8.19 -18.10 13.77
CA PRO A 37 -8.71 -17.54 15.03
C PRO A 37 -8.83 -18.57 16.17
N LEU A 38 -8.90 -19.86 15.85
CA LEU A 38 -8.99 -20.93 16.85
C LEU A 38 -7.71 -21.03 17.69
N TYR A 39 -6.54 -20.76 17.08
CA TYR A 39 -5.25 -20.80 17.77
C TYR A 39 -5.18 -19.76 18.89
N TRP A 40 -5.60 -18.52 18.60
CA TRP A 40 -5.65 -17.45 19.59
C TRP A 40 -6.63 -17.74 20.72
N LEU A 41 -7.79 -18.33 20.41
CA LEU A 41 -8.77 -18.74 21.41
C LEU A 41 -8.17 -19.76 22.39
N VAL A 42 -7.45 -20.77 21.88
CA VAL A 42 -6.78 -21.79 22.71
C VAL A 42 -5.70 -21.18 23.61
N ILE A 43 -4.90 -20.24 23.11
CA ILE A 43 -3.86 -19.56 23.92
C ILE A 43 -4.50 -18.74 25.05
N VAL A 44 -5.53 -17.97 24.75
CA VAL A 44 -6.23 -17.15 25.73
C VAL A 44 -6.91 -18.04 26.78
N ALA A 45 -7.54 -19.13 26.37
CA ALA A 45 -8.14 -20.11 27.28
C ALA A 45 -7.08 -20.75 28.19
N ALA A 46 -5.92 -21.14 27.65
CA ALA A 46 -4.83 -21.70 28.44
C ALA A 46 -4.28 -20.70 29.48
N PHE A 47 -4.16 -19.42 29.11
CA PHE A 47 -3.73 -18.37 30.03
C PHE A 47 -4.69 -18.20 31.22
N PHE A 48 -6.00 -18.13 30.96
CA PHE A 48 -6.99 -18.03 32.04
C PHE A 48 -7.07 -19.29 32.90
N LEU A 49 -6.84 -20.47 32.32
CA LEU A 49 -6.80 -21.73 33.07
C LEU A 49 -5.60 -21.75 34.04
N VAL A 50 -4.43 -21.28 33.60
CA VAL A 50 -3.25 -21.13 34.46
C VAL A 50 -3.50 -20.14 35.60
N ILE A 51 -4.14 -18.99 35.33
CA ILE A 51 -4.52 -18.02 36.36
C ILE A 51 -5.50 -18.64 37.36
N ALA A 52 -6.53 -19.36 36.89
CA ALA A 52 -7.49 -20.02 37.77
C ALA A 52 -6.82 -21.10 38.64
N PHE A 53 -5.89 -21.87 38.07
CA PHE A 53 -5.10 -22.85 38.82
C PHE A 53 -4.22 -22.18 39.87
N MET A 54 -3.64 -21.01 39.57
CA MET A 54 -2.87 -20.22 40.54
C MET A 54 -3.75 -19.70 41.67
N ALA A 55 -4.89 -19.09 41.35
CA ALA A 55 -5.82 -18.56 42.35
C ALA A 55 -6.32 -19.66 43.30
N THR A 56 -6.59 -20.85 42.78
CA THR A 56 -6.98 -22.02 43.59
C THR A 56 -5.83 -22.54 44.46
N TYR A 57 -4.59 -22.56 43.94
CA TYR A 57 -3.41 -22.95 44.71
C TYR A 57 -3.13 -21.97 45.87
N GLU A 58 -3.22 -20.66 45.61
CA GLU A 58 -3.06 -19.63 46.66
C GLU A 58 -4.16 -19.74 47.71
N ALA A 59 -5.40 -19.99 47.31
CA ALA A 59 -6.50 -20.24 48.24
C ALA A 59 -6.23 -21.46 49.14
N LEU A 60 -5.65 -22.55 48.61
CA LEU A 60 -5.26 -23.72 49.38
C LEU A 60 -4.11 -23.43 50.35
N GLU A 61 -3.14 -22.63 49.95
CA GLU A 61 -2.01 -22.24 50.81
C GLU A 61 -2.45 -21.29 51.93
N ALA A 62 -3.35 -20.35 51.62
CA ALA A 62 -4.00 -19.49 52.61
C ALA A 62 -4.80 -20.31 53.63
N MET A 63 -5.56 -21.31 53.18
CA MET A 63 -6.27 -22.24 54.06
C MET A 63 -5.30 -23.04 54.96
N LYS A 64 -4.18 -23.54 54.41
CA LYS A 64 -3.14 -24.22 55.21
C LYS A 64 -2.52 -23.29 56.26
N LYS A 65 -2.28 -22.02 55.91
CA LYS A 65 -1.76 -21.01 56.83
C LYS A 65 -2.76 -20.70 57.94
N MET A 66 -4.05 -20.60 57.63
CA MET A 66 -5.09 -20.44 58.65
C MET A 66 -5.24 -21.66 59.57
N ILE A 67 -5.11 -22.88 59.03
CA ILE A 67 -5.13 -24.12 59.84
C ILE A 67 -3.89 -24.19 60.75
N LYS A 68 -2.70 -23.82 60.27
CA LYS A 68 -1.49 -23.73 61.11
C LYS A 68 -1.55 -22.60 62.14
N GLY A 69 -2.11 -21.45 61.77
CA GLY A 69 -2.33 -20.31 62.68
C GLY A 69 -3.34 -20.63 63.77
N ALA A 70 -4.39 -21.40 63.47
CA ALA A 70 -5.34 -21.92 64.46
C ALA A 70 -4.70 -22.93 65.44
N ASN A 71 -3.60 -23.58 65.06
CA ASN A 71 -2.80 -24.46 65.91
C ASN A 71 -1.72 -23.73 66.73
N GLY A 72 -1.64 -22.39 66.65
CA GLY A 72 -0.85 -21.57 67.58
C GLY A 72 0.66 -21.52 67.36
N GLU A 73 1.17 -21.79 66.15
CA GLU A 73 2.62 -21.92 65.92
C GLU A 73 3.34 -20.71 65.30
N VAL A 74 2.70 -19.58 64.96
CA VAL A 74 3.42 -18.54 64.18
C VAL A 74 3.16 -17.12 64.68
N ALA A 75 4.01 -16.65 65.59
CA ALA A 75 4.14 -15.23 65.92
C ALA A 75 5.58 -14.68 65.77
N GLU A 76 6.61 -15.51 65.61
CA GLU A 76 8.01 -15.04 65.67
C GLU A 76 8.75 -15.02 64.31
N GLU A 77 8.17 -15.52 63.22
CA GLU A 77 8.91 -15.82 61.97
C GLU A 77 8.40 -15.06 60.74
N LEU A 78 8.12 -13.75 60.85
CA LEU A 78 7.63 -12.95 59.71
C LEU A 78 8.36 -11.61 59.51
N ILE A 79 9.63 -11.55 59.89
CA ILE A 79 10.56 -10.60 59.26
C ILE A 79 11.61 -11.44 58.55
N GLU A 80 11.21 -12.07 57.46
CA GLU A 80 12.19 -12.46 56.45
C GLU A 80 12.64 -11.15 55.79
N GLU A 81 13.85 -10.70 56.11
CA GLU A 81 14.61 -9.83 55.20
C GLU A 81 14.64 -10.56 53.85
N GLU A 82 13.76 -10.14 52.94
CA GLU A 82 13.64 -10.77 51.64
C GLU A 82 14.84 -10.32 50.81
N ASP A 83 15.97 -11.00 50.98
CA ASP A 83 17.18 -10.79 50.19
C ASP A 83 16.79 -10.89 48.70
N SER A 84 16.79 -9.73 48.07
CA SER A 84 16.08 -9.48 46.84
C SER A 84 17.15 -9.07 45.87
N TRP A 85 17.71 -10.06 45.19
CA TRP A 85 18.62 -9.87 44.05
C TRP A 85 18.19 -8.77 43.06
N VAL A 86 16.90 -8.42 43.02
CA VAL A 86 16.34 -7.27 42.29
C VAL A 86 16.78 -5.95 42.90
N ASP A 87 16.73 -5.80 44.22
CA ASP A 87 17.15 -4.59 44.94
C ASP A 87 18.67 -4.38 44.80
N ASP A 88 19.46 -5.44 44.84
CA ASP A 88 20.90 -5.40 44.53
C ASP A 88 21.18 -4.95 43.10
N ILE A 89 20.40 -5.42 42.13
CA ILE A 89 20.53 -5.02 40.72
C ILE A 89 20.07 -3.57 40.54
N LEU A 90 18.94 -3.19 41.13
CA LEU A 90 18.41 -1.84 41.07
C LEU A 90 19.39 -0.85 41.67
N HIS A 91 19.93 -1.14 42.86
CA HIS A 91 20.92 -0.28 43.52
C HIS A 91 22.19 -0.14 42.67
N LYS A 92 22.64 -1.21 41.99
CA LYS A 92 23.80 -1.12 41.06
C LYS A 92 23.49 -0.30 39.80
N LEU A 93 22.23 -0.30 39.36
CA LEU A 93 21.81 0.48 38.19
C LEU A 93 21.57 1.95 38.56
N THR A 94 21.04 2.23 39.75
CA THR A 94 20.65 3.58 40.17
C THR A 94 21.73 4.33 40.94
N ASP A 95 22.63 3.63 41.65
CA ASP A 95 23.68 4.21 42.50
C ASP A 95 23.16 5.32 43.45
N ALA A 96 21.90 5.18 43.90
CA ALA A 96 21.25 6.17 44.74
C ALA A 96 21.71 6.03 46.20
N ALA A 97 21.91 7.16 46.89
CA ALA A 97 22.16 7.14 48.33
C ALA A 97 20.96 6.54 49.09
N PRO A 98 21.20 5.71 50.13
CA PRO A 98 20.12 5.12 50.92
C PRO A 98 19.41 6.17 51.78
N LEU A 99 18.14 5.91 52.10
CA LEU A 99 17.23 6.86 52.77
C LEU A 99 17.76 7.37 54.12
N ASP A 100 18.53 6.55 54.85
CA ASP A 100 19.11 6.87 56.15
C ASP A 100 20.26 7.88 56.06
N ARG A 101 20.83 8.07 54.86
CA ARG A 101 21.94 9.00 54.59
C ARG A 101 21.56 10.13 53.64
N GLU A 102 20.27 10.36 53.39
CA GLU A 102 19.80 11.46 52.53
C GLU A 102 20.25 12.84 53.04
N GLU A 103 20.32 13.04 54.36
CA GLU A 103 20.80 14.30 54.93
C GLU A 103 22.27 14.60 54.59
N GLU A 104 23.10 13.57 54.37
CA GLU A 104 24.52 13.73 54.00
C GLU A 104 24.68 14.20 52.55
N VAL A 105 23.71 13.90 51.69
CA VAL A 105 23.74 14.14 50.24
C VAL A 105 22.80 15.29 49.85
N ALA A 106 21.98 15.77 50.78
CA ALA A 106 21.07 16.89 50.56
C ALA A 106 21.81 18.23 50.46
N THR A 107 21.43 19.05 49.48
CA THR A 107 21.96 20.40 49.28
C THR A 107 21.64 21.31 50.47
N ASP A 108 22.46 22.32 50.68
CA ASP A 108 22.35 23.28 51.79
C ASP A 108 21.17 24.26 51.68
N HIS A 109 20.65 24.46 50.47
CA HIS A 109 19.49 25.33 50.20
C HIS A 109 18.19 24.55 50.14
N GLU A 110 17.13 25.17 50.66
CA GLU A 110 15.77 24.67 50.62
C GLU A 110 14.90 25.64 49.82
N TYR A 111 14.12 25.09 48.90
CA TYR A 111 13.19 25.83 48.05
C TYR A 111 11.77 25.31 48.30
N ASP A 112 10.95 26.09 48.99
CA ASP A 112 9.53 25.78 49.22
C ASP A 112 9.29 24.39 49.85
N GLY A 113 10.09 24.03 50.86
CA GLY A 113 9.99 22.72 51.51
C GLY A 113 10.70 21.57 50.80
N ILE A 114 11.34 21.81 49.65
CA ILE A 114 12.04 20.80 48.85
C ILE A 114 13.55 21.08 48.87
N ARG A 115 14.34 20.04 49.13
CA ARG A 115 15.81 20.04 49.01
C ARG A 115 16.23 19.12 47.88
N GLU A 116 17.28 19.49 47.18
CA GLU A 116 17.84 18.67 46.11
C GLU A 116 18.86 17.68 46.70
N LEU A 117 19.00 16.51 46.07
CA LEU A 117 19.98 15.50 46.45
C LEU A 117 21.12 15.51 45.44
N ASP A 118 22.36 15.66 45.91
CA ASP A 118 23.59 15.57 45.10
C ASP A 118 24.00 14.11 44.85
N ASN A 119 23.07 13.31 44.31
CA ASN A 119 23.31 11.92 43.96
C ASN A 119 24.10 11.79 42.66
N ASN A 120 24.87 10.70 42.54
CA ASN A 120 25.48 10.33 41.27
C ASN A 120 24.41 10.05 40.21
N LEU A 121 24.74 10.32 38.95
CA LEU A 121 23.88 9.96 37.82
C LEU A 121 23.77 8.44 37.71
N PRO A 122 22.56 7.88 37.55
CA PRO A 122 22.37 6.43 37.42
C PRO A 122 23.27 5.84 36.33
N PRO A 123 24.12 4.83 36.64
CA PRO A 123 24.98 4.18 35.67
C PRO A 123 24.27 3.73 34.39
N TRP A 124 23.04 3.22 34.49
CA TRP A 124 22.27 2.81 33.31
C TRP A 124 21.94 3.99 32.38
N TRP A 125 21.66 5.16 32.96
CA TRP A 125 21.34 6.38 32.23
C TRP A 125 22.58 6.91 31.50
N LEU A 126 23.73 6.93 32.19
CA LEU A 126 25.01 7.30 31.59
C LEU A 126 25.39 6.38 30.43
N ILE A 127 25.23 5.06 30.61
CA ILE A 127 25.46 4.09 29.53
C ILE A 127 24.55 4.39 28.34
N GLY A 128 23.24 4.62 28.57
CA GLY A 128 22.30 5.00 27.52
C GLY A 128 22.70 6.28 26.80
N PHE A 129 23.12 7.30 27.54
CA PHE A 129 23.60 8.57 26.99
C PHE A 129 24.82 8.37 26.09
N TYR A 130 25.85 7.65 26.55
CA TYR A 130 27.04 7.38 25.73
C TYR A 130 26.75 6.47 24.53
N LEU A 131 25.87 5.47 24.67
CA LEU A 131 25.45 4.63 23.55
C LEU A 131 24.74 5.46 22.47
N SER A 132 23.93 6.44 22.85
CA SER A 132 23.28 7.34 21.88
C SER A 132 24.29 8.17 21.09
N ILE A 133 25.36 8.63 21.75
CA ILE A 133 26.46 9.37 21.11
C ILE A 133 27.19 8.46 20.12
N VAL A 134 27.55 7.24 20.54
CA VAL A 134 28.21 6.26 19.66
C VAL A 134 27.33 5.92 18.45
N PHE A 135 26.04 5.69 18.68
CA PHE A 135 25.07 5.43 17.60
C PHE A 135 25.01 6.61 16.62
N ALA A 136 24.94 7.85 17.10
CA ALA A 136 24.91 9.04 16.26
C ALA A 136 26.17 9.16 15.39
N VAL A 137 27.36 8.92 15.96
CA VAL A 137 28.63 8.93 15.22
C VAL A 137 28.63 7.84 14.13
N VAL A 138 28.23 6.61 14.47
CA VAL A 138 28.14 5.50 13.51
C VAL A 138 27.12 5.81 12.41
N TYR A 139 25.98 6.41 12.74
CA TYR A 139 24.95 6.79 11.78
C TYR A 139 25.48 7.81 10.76
N ILE A 140 26.12 8.88 11.24
CA ILE A 140 26.71 9.91 10.37
C ILE A 140 27.77 9.29 9.45
N LEU A 141 28.65 8.45 10.01
CA LEU A 141 29.68 7.78 9.22
C LEU A 141 29.07 6.87 8.15
N ARG A 142 28.07 6.07 8.48
CA ARG A 142 27.41 5.12 7.58
C ARG A 142 26.66 5.81 6.43
N TYR A 143 25.82 6.80 6.75
CA TYR A 143 24.90 7.40 5.78
C TYR A 143 25.49 8.61 5.05
N HIS A 144 26.26 9.46 5.74
CA HIS A 144 26.74 10.72 5.17
C HIS A 144 28.19 10.69 4.72
N VAL A 145 29.07 9.96 5.42
CA VAL A 145 30.52 9.92 5.07
C VAL A 145 30.84 8.79 4.09
N PHE A 146 30.55 7.55 4.46
CA PHE A 146 30.83 6.38 3.63
C PHE A 146 29.75 6.08 2.61
N GLN A 147 28.55 6.65 2.77
CA GLN A 147 27.39 6.46 1.88
C GLN A 147 27.13 4.97 1.60
N SER A 148 27.39 4.10 2.59
CA SER A 148 27.31 2.65 2.43
C SER A 148 25.87 2.12 2.49
N ALA A 149 24.89 3.00 2.73
CA ALA A 149 23.47 2.70 2.74
C ALA A 149 22.70 3.86 2.09
N PRO A 150 21.60 3.59 1.38
CA PRO A 150 20.79 4.63 0.77
C PRO A 150 20.13 5.52 1.82
N LEU A 151 20.02 6.82 1.52
CA LEU A 151 19.16 7.75 2.24
C LEU A 151 17.69 7.52 1.82
N SER A 152 16.74 8.13 2.52
CA SER A 152 15.30 7.96 2.28
C SER A 152 14.89 8.13 0.80
N GLU A 153 15.47 9.10 0.09
CA GLU A 153 15.19 9.27 -1.35
C GLU A 153 15.72 8.11 -2.20
N GLY A 154 16.88 7.56 -1.86
CA GLY A 154 17.45 6.39 -2.51
C GLY A 154 16.63 5.13 -2.24
N GLU A 155 16.19 4.94 -1.00
CA GLU A 155 15.29 3.84 -0.63
C GLU A 155 13.96 3.92 -1.38
N LEU A 156 13.39 5.12 -1.50
CA LEU A 156 12.16 5.33 -2.28
C LEU A 156 12.36 4.94 -3.75
N LYS A 157 13.46 5.36 -4.37
CA LYS A 157 13.76 4.99 -5.77
C LYS A 157 13.90 3.47 -5.94
N ILE A 158 14.59 2.81 -5.02
CA ILE A 158 14.74 1.34 -5.02
C ILE A 158 13.36 0.67 -4.89
N ALA A 159 12.54 1.12 -3.93
CA ALA A 159 11.21 0.58 -3.71
C ALA A 159 10.28 0.81 -4.91
N LEU A 160 10.37 1.95 -5.60
CA LEU A 160 9.60 2.23 -6.81
C LEU A 160 10.00 1.31 -7.95
N VAL A 161 11.29 1.08 -8.18
CA VAL A 161 11.78 0.15 -9.23
C VAL A 161 11.29 -1.27 -8.95
N GLU A 162 11.34 -1.72 -7.70
CA GLU A 162 10.81 -3.02 -7.29
C GLU A 162 9.28 -3.10 -7.48
N ALA A 163 8.55 -2.05 -7.09
CA ALA A 163 7.11 -1.98 -7.27
C ALA A 163 6.70 -1.94 -8.75
N GLU A 164 7.45 -1.26 -9.61
CA GLU A 164 7.23 -1.24 -11.06
C GLU A 164 7.46 -2.62 -11.67
N ALA A 165 8.51 -3.32 -11.26
CA ALA A 165 8.77 -4.69 -11.70
C ALA A 165 7.66 -5.65 -11.26
N ALA A 166 7.23 -5.59 -10.00
CA ALA A 166 6.13 -6.39 -9.47
C ALA A 166 4.80 -6.06 -10.17
N LYS A 167 4.53 -4.78 -10.42
CA LYS A 167 3.36 -4.34 -11.19
C LYS A 167 3.41 -4.85 -12.62
N ALA A 168 4.55 -4.80 -13.28
CA ALA A 168 4.71 -5.29 -14.65
C ALA A 168 4.50 -6.82 -14.72
N GLU A 169 4.98 -7.57 -13.74
CA GLU A 169 4.73 -9.01 -13.63
C GLU A 169 3.25 -9.31 -13.40
N TYR A 170 2.62 -8.59 -12.47
CA TYR A 170 1.18 -8.69 -12.23
C TYR A 170 0.37 -8.38 -13.49
N LEU A 171 0.73 -7.32 -14.23
CA LEU A 171 0.06 -6.94 -15.48
C LEU A 171 0.18 -7.99 -16.59
N LYS A 172 1.28 -8.74 -16.66
CA LYS A 172 1.42 -9.86 -17.61
C LYS A 172 0.45 -11.00 -17.30
N THR A 173 0.24 -11.31 -16.02
CA THR A 173 -0.78 -12.28 -15.60
C THR A 173 -2.21 -11.72 -15.66
N ALA A 174 -2.33 -10.40 -15.66
CA ALA A 174 -3.59 -9.66 -15.66
C ALA A 174 -4.00 -9.17 -17.05
N ALA A 175 -3.64 -9.88 -18.13
CA ALA A 175 -4.16 -9.61 -19.49
C ALA A 175 -5.71 -9.61 -19.56
N ASN A 176 -6.38 -10.12 -18.52
CA ASN A 176 -7.84 -10.07 -18.33
C ASN A 176 -8.36 -8.84 -17.53
N LEU A 177 -7.50 -7.89 -17.15
CA LEU A 177 -7.83 -6.67 -16.39
C LEU A 177 -7.51 -5.39 -17.16
N VAL A 178 -7.80 -5.39 -18.46
CA VAL A 178 -7.68 -4.19 -19.29
C VAL A 178 -8.78 -3.18 -18.91
N ASP A 179 -8.41 -1.93 -18.72
CA ASP A 179 -9.30 -0.83 -18.40
C ASP A 179 -8.92 0.44 -19.20
N GLU A 180 -9.71 1.50 -19.05
CA GLU A 180 -9.54 2.77 -19.77
C GLU A 180 -8.19 3.44 -19.48
N SER A 181 -7.54 3.10 -18.37
CA SER A 181 -6.27 3.69 -17.96
C SER A 181 -5.07 2.98 -18.57
N ASN A 182 -5.18 1.66 -18.79
CA ASN A 182 -4.07 0.80 -19.21
C ASN A 182 -4.21 0.20 -20.62
N VAL A 183 -5.34 0.40 -21.30
CA VAL A 183 -5.56 -0.15 -22.64
C VAL A 183 -4.58 0.44 -23.66
N VAL A 184 -4.02 -0.45 -24.48
CA VAL A 184 -3.13 -0.14 -25.60
C VAL A 184 -3.69 -0.71 -26.90
N ALA A 185 -3.46 -0.03 -28.02
CA ALA A 185 -3.85 -0.53 -29.33
C ALA A 185 -3.03 -1.78 -29.65
N LEU A 186 -3.72 -2.88 -29.97
CA LEU A 186 -3.06 -4.12 -30.34
C LEU A 186 -2.73 -4.10 -31.83
N THR A 187 -1.57 -4.65 -32.19
CA THR A 187 -1.15 -4.86 -33.59
C THR A 187 -0.94 -6.34 -33.90
N ASP A 188 -1.20 -7.22 -32.93
CA ASP A 188 -1.11 -8.67 -33.10
C ASP A 188 -2.23 -9.16 -34.02
N GLU A 189 -1.87 -9.79 -35.14
CA GLU A 189 -2.84 -10.23 -36.16
C GLU A 189 -3.91 -11.17 -35.62
N SER A 190 -3.58 -12.03 -34.64
CA SER A 190 -4.53 -12.98 -34.06
C SER A 190 -5.59 -12.26 -33.22
N ARG A 191 -5.17 -11.25 -32.46
CA ARG A 191 -6.06 -10.41 -31.64
C ARG A 191 -6.91 -9.49 -32.51
N ILE A 192 -6.35 -8.94 -33.59
CA ILE A 192 -7.11 -8.16 -34.57
C ILE A 192 -8.17 -9.02 -35.27
N ALA A 193 -7.85 -10.26 -35.65
CA ALA A 193 -8.81 -11.19 -36.22
C ALA A 193 -9.94 -11.55 -35.23
N ALA A 194 -9.62 -11.76 -33.95
CA ALA A 194 -10.62 -11.94 -32.90
C ALA A 194 -11.54 -10.70 -32.76
N GLY A 195 -10.95 -9.50 -32.81
CA GLY A 195 -11.69 -8.23 -32.83
C GLY A 195 -12.63 -8.10 -34.03
N ALA A 196 -12.17 -8.52 -35.22
CA ALA A 196 -12.98 -8.55 -36.44
C ALA A 196 -14.17 -9.51 -36.30
N ASP A 197 -13.97 -10.69 -35.71
CA ASP A 197 -15.05 -11.65 -35.44
C ASP A 197 -16.09 -11.09 -34.46
N ILE A 198 -15.65 -10.40 -33.41
CA ILE A 198 -16.53 -9.72 -32.46
C ILE A 198 -17.31 -8.61 -33.16
N PHE A 199 -16.63 -7.80 -33.99
CA PHE A 199 -17.25 -6.72 -34.76
C PHE A 199 -18.34 -7.25 -35.70
N ALA A 200 -18.03 -8.32 -36.45
CA ALA A 200 -18.97 -8.94 -37.37
C ALA A 200 -20.23 -9.48 -36.68
N LYS A 201 -20.08 -10.04 -35.46
CA LYS A 201 -21.19 -10.60 -34.69
C LYS A 201 -22.06 -9.53 -34.02
N ASN A 202 -21.45 -8.44 -33.55
CA ASN A 202 -22.09 -7.54 -32.58
C ASN A 202 -22.25 -6.09 -33.09
N CYS A 203 -21.32 -5.60 -33.89
CA CYS A 203 -21.22 -4.17 -34.26
C CYS A 203 -21.69 -3.90 -35.69
N ALA A 204 -21.46 -4.85 -36.61
CA ALA A 204 -21.75 -4.72 -38.03
C ALA A 204 -23.24 -4.47 -38.35
N VAL A 205 -24.14 -4.89 -37.47
CA VAL A 205 -25.59 -4.64 -37.64
C VAL A 205 -25.93 -3.15 -37.66
N CYS A 206 -25.16 -2.32 -36.95
CA CYS A 206 -25.36 -0.87 -36.90
C CYS A 206 -24.32 -0.11 -37.73
N HIS A 207 -23.08 -0.60 -37.78
CA HIS A 207 -21.94 0.08 -38.43
C HIS A 207 -21.57 -0.47 -39.81
N ALA A 208 -22.39 -1.37 -40.37
CA ALA A 208 -22.08 -2.17 -41.56
C ALA A 208 -20.89 -3.12 -41.38
N ALA A 209 -20.81 -4.14 -42.24
CA ALA A 209 -19.76 -5.16 -42.17
C ALA A 209 -18.36 -4.60 -42.51
N ASP A 210 -18.32 -3.56 -43.34
CA ASP A 210 -17.11 -2.84 -43.74
C ASP A 210 -16.83 -1.59 -42.88
N GLY A 211 -17.62 -1.35 -41.82
CA GLY A 211 -17.48 -0.15 -40.98
C GLY A 211 -18.03 1.13 -41.59
N GLY A 212 -18.61 1.08 -42.80
CA GLY A 212 -19.10 2.26 -43.54
C GLY A 212 -20.27 3.00 -42.88
N GLY A 213 -20.82 2.47 -41.80
CA GLY A 213 -21.93 3.07 -41.06
C GLY A 213 -23.30 2.58 -41.51
N GLY A 214 -24.34 3.12 -40.88
CA GLY A 214 -25.73 2.72 -41.14
C GLY A 214 -26.65 3.37 -40.13
N VAL A 215 -27.11 2.58 -39.14
CA VAL A 215 -27.73 3.15 -37.94
C VAL A 215 -26.67 3.90 -37.13
N GLY A 216 -25.49 3.29 -36.95
CA GLY A 216 -24.33 3.91 -36.33
C GLY A 216 -23.55 4.85 -37.27
N PRO A 217 -22.58 5.60 -36.75
CA PRO A 217 -21.65 6.42 -37.54
C PRO A 217 -20.73 5.55 -38.42
N ASN A 218 -20.13 6.20 -39.42
CA ASN A 218 -19.02 5.65 -40.19
C ASN A 218 -17.78 5.53 -39.28
N LEU A 219 -17.09 4.40 -39.32
CA LEU A 219 -15.86 4.13 -38.54
C LEU A 219 -14.61 4.13 -39.42
N THR A 220 -14.76 4.40 -40.71
CA THR A 220 -13.67 4.36 -41.69
C THR A 220 -13.09 5.73 -42.02
N ASP A 221 -13.77 6.82 -41.63
CA ASP A 221 -13.32 8.19 -41.87
C ASP A 221 -12.55 8.77 -40.68
N ALA A 222 -12.00 9.97 -40.87
CA ALA A 222 -11.21 10.67 -39.86
C ALA A 222 -12.07 11.52 -38.89
N TYR A 223 -13.41 11.36 -38.89
CA TYR A 223 -14.33 12.16 -38.08
C TYR A 223 -14.85 11.33 -36.91
N TRP A 224 -14.65 11.83 -35.69
CA TRP A 224 -14.99 11.11 -34.48
C TRP A 224 -15.88 11.94 -33.55
N LEU A 225 -16.90 11.29 -32.97
CA LEU A 225 -17.82 11.91 -32.01
C LEU A 225 -17.32 11.83 -30.57
N HIS A 226 -16.50 10.82 -30.27
CA HIS A 226 -16.13 10.45 -28.90
C HIS A 226 -14.62 10.26 -28.70
N GLY A 227 -13.80 10.78 -29.62
CA GLY A 227 -12.35 10.59 -29.64
C GLY A 227 -11.92 9.42 -30.52
N ASN A 228 -10.66 9.46 -30.97
CA ASN A 228 -10.07 8.48 -31.90
C ASN A 228 -8.85 7.74 -31.32
N ASP A 229 -8.57 7.90 -30.02
CA ASP A 229 -7.55 7.09 -29.35
C ASP A 229 -8.12 5.76 -28.88
N ILE A 230 -7.26 4.76 -28.67
CA ILE A 230 -7.69 3.44 -28.19
C ILE A 230 -8.47 3.52 -26.88
N LYS A 231 -8.09 4.45 -25.98
CA LYS A 231 -8.79 4.67 -24.71
C LYS A 231 -10.21 5.19 -24.92
N ASP A 232 -10.39 6.06 -25.90
CA ASP A 232 -11.67 6.66 -26.24
C ASP A 232 -12.62 5.64 -26.87
N VAL A 233 -12.12 4.87 -27.85
CA VAL A 233 -12.88 3.80 -28.50
C VAL A 233 -13.23 2.71 -27.48
N PHE A 234 -12.27 2.27 -26.67
CA PHE A 234 -12.50 1.28 -25.61
C PHE A 234 -13.58 1.73 -24.63
N LYS A 235 -13.50 2.98 -24.15
CA LYS A 235 -14.49 3.56 -23.24
C LYS A 235 -15.87 3.64 -23.88
N THR A 236 -15.94 4.03 -25.14
CA THR A 236 -17.19 4.13 -25.92
C THR A 236 -17.83 2.77 -26.10
N VAL A 237 -17.05 1.73 -26.43
CA VAL A 237 -17.56 0.35 -26.53
C VAL A 237 -17.98 -0.17 -25.16
N LYS A 238 -17.16 0.01 -24.13
CA LYS A 238 -17.42 -0.52 -22.78
C LYS A 238 -18.70 0.04 -22.16
N TYR A 239 -18.88 1.36 -22.19
CA TYR A 239 -20.04 2.02 -21.56
C TYR A 239 -21.20 2.30 -22.52
N GLY A 240 -20.97 2.20 -23.83
CA GLY A 240 -21.96 2.54 -24.85
C GLY A 240 -22.29 4.03 -24.88
N VAL A 241 -23.25 4.36 -25.74
CA VAL A 241 -23.87 5.70 -25.82
C VAL A 241 -25.39 5.52 -25.84
N PRO A 242 -26.02 5.18 -24.70
CA PRO A 242 -27.43 4.78 -24.66
C PRO A 242 -28.37 5.87 -25.21
N ALA A 243 -28.03 7.14 -24.99
CA ALA A 243 -28.78 8.29 -25.51
C ALA A 243 -28.83 8.34 -27.05
N LYS A 244 -27.92 7.64 -27.74
CA LYS A 244 -27.83 7.54 -29.21
C LYS A 244 -28.09 6.12 -29.73
N GLY A 245 -28.53 5.20 -28.86
CA GLY A 245 -28.92 3.84 -29.23
C GLY A 245 -27.81 2.79 -29.19
N MET A 246 -26.57 3.16 -28.84
CA MET A 246 -25.48 2.19 -28.65
C MET A 246 -25.50 1.65 -27.22
N ILE A 247 -25.67 0.34 -27.07
CA ILE A 247 -25.70 -0.33 -25.76
C ILE A 247 -24.32 -0.38 -25.11
N ALA A 248 -24.28 -0.58 -23.78
CA ALA A 248 -23.04 -0.83 -23.05
C ALA A 248 -22.62 -2.31 -23.22
N TRP A 249 -21.38 -2.55 -23.64
CA TRP A 249 -20.89 -3.91 -23.88
C TRP A 249 -20.19 -4.55 -22.68
N LYS A 250 -19.89 -3.79 -21.61
CA LYS A 250 -19.23 -4.30 -20.39
C LYS A 250 -19.91 -5.51 -19.73
N ASP A 251 -21.21 -5.70 -19.96
CA ASP A 251 -21.99 -6.79 -19.36
C ASP A 251 -22.06 -8.03 -20.28
N GLN A 252 -21.56 -7.93 -21.51
CA GLN A 252 -21.59 -9.00 -22.53
C GLN A 252 -20.21 -9.40 -23.04
N LEU A 253 -19.25 -8.48 -23.05
CA LEU A 253 -17.88 -8.70 -23.52
C LEU A 253 -16.89 -8.51 -22.37
N GLY A 254 -15.87 -9.37 -22.32
CA GLY A 254 -14.76 -9.21 -21.39
C GLY A 254 -13.91 -7.99 -21.77
N ALA A 255 -13.12 -7.48 -20.82
CA ALA A 255 -12.21 -6.36 -21.08
C ALA A 255 -11.24 -6.62 -22.25
N ALA A 256 -10.70 -7.84 -22.35
CA ALA A 256 -9.82 -8.24 -23.45
C ALA A 256 -10.56 -8.23 -24.81
N ASP A 257 -11.80 -8.72 -24.85
CA ASP A 257 -12.63 -8.71 -26.06
C ASP A 257 -12.97 -7.28 -26.51
N ILE A 258 -13.22 -6.38 -25.54
CA ILE A 258 -13.44 -4.95 -25.80
C ILE A 258 -12.16 -4.31 -26.36
N GLN A 259 -10.98 -4.68 -25.85
CA GLN A 259 -9.71 -4.22 -26.42
C GLN A 259 -9.50 -4.74 -27.84
N ASP A 260 -9.87 -5.99 -28.14
CA ASP A 260 -9.74 -6.60 -29.46
C ASP A 260 -10.60 -5.90 -30.49
N VAL A 261 -11.89 -5.74 -30.19
CA VAL A 261 -12.80 -5.05 -31.11
C VAL A 261 -12.44 -3.58 -31.26
N SER A 262 -11.99 -2.91 -30.19
CA SER A 262 -11.56 -1.50 -30.27
C SER A 262 -10.30 -1.32 -31.10
N SER A 263 -9.34 -2.25 -30.98
CA SER A 263 -8.12 -2.24 -31.80
C SER A 263 -8.46 -2.51 -33.26
N TYR A 264 -9.36 -3.45 -33.54
CA TYR A 264 -9.84 -3.70 -34.90
C TYR A 264 -10.54 -2.47 -35.50
N ILE A 265 -11.41 -1.77 -34.74
CA ILE A 265 -12.09 -0.56 -35.22
C ILE A 265 -11.08 0.51 -35.67
N LEU A 266 -9.97 0.70 -34.95
CA LEU A 266 -8.92 1.63 -35.36
C LEU A 266 -8.23 1.23 -36.67
N THR A 267 -8.22 -0.06 -37.02
CA THR A 267 -7.68 -0.51 -38.33
C THR A 267 -8.60 -0.20 -39.51
N LEU A 268 -9.86 0.18 -39.25
CA LEU A 268 -10.83 0.52 -40.30
C LEU A 268 -10.65 1.94 -40.83
N GLU A 269 -10.01 2.84 -40.07
CA GLU A 269 -9.77 4.22 -40.51
C GLU A 269 -8.91 4.23 -41.79
N GLY A 270 -9.37 4.95 -42.81
CA GLY A 270 -8.73 5.01 -44.13
C GLY A 270 -9.13 3.89 -45.10
N THR A 271 -9.98 2.94 -44.68
CA THR A 271 -10.57 1.96 -45.61
C THR A 271 -11.68 2.60 -46.46
N SER A 272 -12.00 2.00 -47.60
CA SER A 272 -13.04 2.50 -48.52
C SER A 272 -14.27 1.60 -48.47
N PRO A 273 -15.29 1.92 -47.65
CA PRO A 273 -16.51 1.14 -47.59
C PRO A 273 -17.35 1.33 -48.85
N ALA A 274 -18.25 0.39 -49.14
CA ALA A 274 -19.04 0.40 -50.38
C ALA A 274 -20.09 1.52 -50.41
N ASN A 275 -20.67 1.85 -49.25
CA ASN A 275 -21.66 2.92 -49.08
C ASN A 275 -21.38 3.69 -47.77
N PRO A 276 -20.36 4.55 -47.72
CA PRO A 276 -20.04 5.32 -46.53
C PRO A 276 -21.20 6.25 -46.16
N LYS A 277 -21.54 6.28 -44.87
CA LYS A 277 -22.39 7.30 -44.29
C LYS A 277 -21.62 8.61 -44.20
N GLU A 278 -22.33 9.73 -44.32
CA GLU A 278 -21.76 11.07 -44.18
C GLU A 278 -20.97 11.23 -42.87
N PRO A 279 -19.81 11.91 -42.87
CA PRO A 279 -18.96 12.07 -41.69
C PRO A 279 -19.69 12.71 -40.51
N GLN A 280 -19.40 12.25 -39.30
CA GLN A 280 -20.03 12.72 -38.07
C GLN A 280 -19.01 13.05 -36.99
N GLY A 281 -19.15 14.21 -36.36
CA GLY A 281 -18.27 14.65 -35.29
C GLY A 281 -17.16 15.56 -35.77
N GLU A 282 -16.05 15.53 -35.06
CA GLU A 282 -14.92 16.42 -35.31
C GLU A 282 -13.83 15.70 -36.10
N LEU A 283 -13.18 16.41 -37.01
CA LEU A 283 -12.03 15.88 -37.74
C LEU A 283 -10.86 15.68 -36.75
N MET A 284 -10.46 14.43 -36.53
CA MET A 284 -9.40 14.04 -35.60
C MET A 284 -8.27 13.27 -36.30
N SER A 285 -8.01 13.57 -37.57
CA SER A 285 -7.02 12.88 -38.40
C SER A 285 -5.64 12.80 -37.73
N LYS A 286 -5.04 11.60 -37.72
CA LYS A 286 -3.61 11.40 -37.42
C LYS A 286 -2.69 11.65 -38.62
N GLU A 287 -3.21 11.76 -39.84
CA GLU A 287 -2.61 12.40 -41.03
C GLU A 287 -3.58 12.21 -42.21
N ALA A 288 -3.84 13.27 -42.99
CA ALA A 288 -4.88 13.30 -44.00
C ALA A 288 -4.40 12.80 -45.38
N PRO A 289 -5.21 12.06 -46.16
CA PRO A 289 -5.10 12.07 -47.61
C PRO A 289 -5.97 13.19 -48.17
N ALA A 290 -5.34 14.11 -48.90
CA ALA A 290 -6.02 15.19 -49.61
C ALA A 290 -7.01 14.64 -50.64
N ALA A 291 -8.28 15.02 -50.50
CA ALA A 291 -9.27 14.87 -51.55
C ALA A 291 -8.90 15.81 -52.71
N THR A 292 -8.53 15.25 -53.86
CA THR A 292 -8.49 15.97 -55.12
C THR A 292 -9.91 16.24 -55.59
N GLU A 293 -10.43 17.43 -55.27
CA GLU A 293 -11.57 17.98 -56.00
C GLU A 293 -11.07 18.75 -57.22
N ALA A 294 -11.46 18.24 -58.39
CA ALA A 294 -11.46 19.02 -59.62
C ALA A 294 -12.71 19.92 -59.60
N THR A 295 -12.54 21.24 -59.64
CA THR A 295 -13.51 22.11 -60.33
C THR A 295 -12.85 23.31 -61.00
N ASP A 296 -13.27 23.42 -62.26
CA ASP A 296 -13.10 24.39 -63.32
C ASP A 296 -13.28 25.87 -62.94
N SER A 297 -12.31 26.68 -63.36
CA SER A 297 -12.39 28.01 -63.97
C SER A 297 -13.58 28.94 -63.64
N THR A 298 -13.29 30.10 -63.05
CA THR A 298 -13.54 31.40 -63.71
C THR A 298 -12.85 32.53 -62.95
N ALA A 299 -12.16 33.38 -63.71
CA ALA A 299 -11.41 34.53 -63.24
C ALA A 299 -12.31 35.68 -62.77
N SER A 300 -11.88 36.41 -61.74
CA SER A 300 -12.03 37.86 -61.68
C SER A 300 -10.95 38.49 -60.80
N THR A 301 -10.27 39.46 -61.41
CA THR A 301 -9.20 40.31 -60.91
C THR A 301 -9.67 41.45 -59.99
N ALA A 302 -8.71 42.02 -59.26
CA ALA A 302 -8.70 43.31 -58.55
C ALA A 302 -9.43 43.30 -57.18
N ASP A 303 -8.99 43.98 -56.12
CA ASP A 303 -8.12 45.16 -56.03
C ASP A 303 -7.46 45.24 -54.64
N SER A 304 -6.39 46.03 -54.58
CA SER A 304 -5.53 46.36 -53.45
C SER A 304 -6.27 47.12 -52.34
N THR A 305 -5.92 46.92 -51.06
CA THR A 305 -5.45 48.06 -50.23
C THR A 305 -4.77 47.61 -48.93
N ILE A 306 -3.62 48.25 -48.74
CA ILE A 306 -2.71 48.28 -47.61
C ILE A 306 -3.35 49.00 -46.42
N THR A 307 -3.13 48.52 -45.20
CA THR A 307 -2.56 49.32 -44.09
C THR A 307 -2.09 48.42 -42.94
N ALA A 308 -0.77 48.43 -42.74
CA ALA A 308 -0.12 48.02 -41.52
C ALA A 308 -0.31 49.09 -40.43
N VAL A 309 -0.54 48.67 -39.19
CA VAL A 309 -0.17 49.44 -37.99
C VAL A 309 0.43 48.44 -37.00
N GLU A 310 1.75 48.47 -36.97
CA GLU A 310 2.63 48.06 -35.87
C GLU A 310 2.40 48.99 -34.67
N VAL A 311 2.65 48.53 -33.43
CA VAL A 311 3.33 49.28 -32.34
C VAL A 311 3.21 48.52 -30.99
N SER A 312 4.40 48.11 -30.49
CA SER A 312 4.92 47.99 -29.11
C SER A 312 4.15 47.21 -28.04
N GLU A 313 4.66 46.13 -27.43
CA GLU A 313 5.78 46.05 -26.46
C GLU A 313 5.72 47.09 -25.33
N GLU A 314 5.39 46.67 -24.10
CA GLU A 314 5.97 47.19 -22.86
C GLU A 314 5.69 46.24 -21.68
N GLU A 315 6.79 45.96 -20.95
CA GLU A 315 6.98 45.41 -19.58
C GLU A 315 6.63 43.95 -19.22
#